data_AF-A0A2G8K373-F1
#
_entry.id   AF-A0A2G8K373-F1
#
_cell.length_a   1.000
_cell.length_b   1.000
_cell.length_c   1.000
_cell.angle_alpha   90.00
_cell.angle_beta   90.00
_cell.angle_gamma   90.00
#
_symmetry.space_group_name_H-M   'P 1'
#
loop_
_entity.id
_entity.type
_entity.pdbx_description
1 polymer ?
#
loop_
_entity_poly.entity_id
_entity_poly.type
_entity_poly.pdbx_seq_one_letter_code
_entity_poly.pdbx_strand_id
1 'polypeptide(L)'
;MGMDWSLREGYAWAEDKEHCEEYGRMLQADPSKVSARAKKRGLPQLGTLGAGNHYAEIQVVDEIYDMHAAKKMGIDRLGQVCLMIHCGSRGLGHQTATDALVQMEKAMKRDKIEVNDRQLACARIHSKEGQDYLKSMAAAANYAWVNRSSMTFLCRQAFAKQFNTTPDDLDMHVIYDVSHNIAKVEEHISFIEYQLDVKYSSMVVLKRIANLELNNVMNILSGIVWRSASRYQIKYTCWSSQ
;
A
#
# COMPACT_ATOMS: atom_id res chain seq x y z
N MET A 1 4.37 11.72 -9.85
CA MET A 1 4.80 12.06 -8.46
C MET A 1 4.01 11.17 -7.52
N GLY A 2 4.63 10.74 -6.42
CA GLY A 2 3.97 10.06 -5.30
C GLY A 2 4.06 10.98 -4.08
N MET A 3 4.61 10.48 -2.96
CA MET A 3 4.91 11.27 -1.75
C MET A 3 5.64 12.60 -2.01
N ASP A 4 6.50 12.69 -3.04
CA ASP A 4 7.14 13.96 -3.45
C ASP A 4 6.15 15.12 -3.67
N TRP A 5 4.92 14.82 -4.11
CA TRP A 5 3.87 15.82 -4.24
C TRP A 5 3.40 16.26 -2.86
N SER A 6 3.04 15.33 -1.97
CA SER A 6 2.60 15.64 -0.60
C SER A 6 3.64 16.46 0.16
N LEU A 7 4.93 16.14 0.02
CA LEU A 7 6.04 16.91 0.59
C LEU A 7 6.06 18.36 0.07
N ARG A 8 5.97 18.53 -1.26
CA ARG A 8 6.02 19.85 -1.89
C ARG A 8 4.82 20.74 -1.54
N GLU A 9 3.63 20.15 -1.42
CA GLU A 9 2.42 20.90 -1.03
C GLU A 9 2.27 21.05 0.50
N GLY A 10 3.19 20.53 1.31
CA GLY A 10 3.18 20.67 2.79
C GLY A 10 2.25 19.69 3.54
N TYR A 11 1.83 18.60 2.91
CA TYR A 11 1.00 17.54 3.50
C TYR A 11 1.78 16.35 4.07
N ALA A 12 3.11 16.42 4.14
CA ALA A 12 3.96 15.39 4.72
C ALA A 12 5.23 16.01 5.31
N TRP A 13 5.79 15.37 6.34
CA TRP A 13 7.11 15.67 6.89
C TRP A 13 8.20 15.00 6.05
N ALA A 14 9.42 15.51 6.08
CA ALA A 14 10.50 15.10 5.17
C ALA A 14 10.86 13.61 5.30
N GLU A 15 10.77 13.09 6.52
CA GLU A 15 11.02 11.72 6.95
C GLU A 15 9.84 10.77 6.68
N ASP A 16 8.60 11.26 6.48
CA ASP A 16 7.43 10.40 6.23
C ASP A 16 7.64 9.49 5.01
N LYS A 17 8.33 10.01 3.98
CA LYS A 17 8.66 9.25 2.76
C LYS A 17 9.58 8.06 3.04
N GLU A 18 10.44 8.14 4.06
CA GLU A 18 11.46 7.13 4.38
C GLU A 18 10.84 5.94 5.11
N HIS A 19 9.66 6.16 5.69
CA HIS A 19 8.78 5.18 6.30
C HIS A 19 7.70 4.66 5.33
N CYS A 20 7.80 4.98 4.03
CA CYS A 20 6.89 4.46 3.00
C CYS A 20 7.59 3.38 2.14
N GLU A 21 6.87 2.29 1.86
CA GLU A 21 7.24 1.34 0.81
C GLU A 21 7.47 2.08 -0.54
N GLU A 22 8.51 1.70 -1.30
CA GLU A 22 8.96 2.40 -2.52
C GLU A 22 9.28 3.90 -2.31
N TYR A 23 9.62 4.33 -1.09
CA TYR A 23 9.67 5.75 -0.68
C TYR A 23 8.37 6.52 -1.02
N GLY A 24 7.25 5.78 -1.07
CA GLY A 24 5.93 6.28 -1.48
C GLY A 24 5.84 6.71 -2.95
N ARG A 25 6.72 6.21 -3.83
CA ARG A 25 6.67 6.50 -5.27
C ARG A 25 7.24 5.38 -6.15
N MET A 26 6.35 4.74 -6.91
CA MET A 26 6.71 3.96 -8.10
C MET A 26 7.14 4.88 -9.26
N LEU A 27 8.38 4.74 -9.73
CA LEU A 27 8.99 5.58 -10.78
C LEU A 27 8.42 5.33 -12.19
N GLN A 28 8.01 4.10 -12.48
CA GLN A 28 7.44 3.66 -13.76
C GLN A 28 6.00 4.13 -14.01
N ALA A 29 5.43 4.94 -13.11
CA ALA A 29 4.08 5.48 -13.24
C ALA A 29 3.93 6.42 -14.45
N ASP A 30 3.05 6.06 -15.39
CA ASP A 30 2.76 6.87 -16.58
C ASP A 30 1.30 7.40 -16.52
N PRO A 31 1.09 8.70 -16.26
CA PRO A 31 -0.24 9.27 -16.18
C PRO A 31 -0.95 9.31 -17.53
N SER A 32 -0.28 9.10 -18.67
CA SER A 32 -0.94 8.95 -19.98
C SER A 32 -1.73 7.64 -20.10
N LYS A 33 -1.37 6.62 -19.30
CA LYS A 33 -2.01 5.29 -19.28
C LYS A 33 -3.23 5.22 -18.36
N VAL A 34 -3.40 6.21 -17.48
CA VAL A 34 -4.58 6.35 -16.63
C VAL A 34 -5.68 7.08 -17.40
N SER A 35 -6.82 6.42 -17.61
CA SER A 35 -7.92 6.95 -18.43
C SER A 35 -8.51 8.24 -17.85
N ALA A 36 -9.11 9.06 -18.72
CA ALA A 36 -9.83 10.26 -18.29
C ALA A 36 -10.98 9.92 -17.31
N ARG A 37 -11.62 8.75 -17.47
CA ARG A 37 -12.64 8.23 -16.55
C ARG A 37 -12.07 7.92 -15.17
N ALA A 38 -10.90 7.27 -15.11
CA ALA A 38 -10.22 6.98 -13.85
C ALA A 38 -9.82 8.26 -13.11
N LYS A 39 -9.25 9.24 -13.82
CA LYS A 39 -8.92 10.56 -13.27
C LYS A 39 -10.17 11.29 -12.75
N LYS A 40 -11.24 11.35 -13.54
CA LYS A 40 -12.52 12.00 -13.14
C LYS A 40 -13.16 11.35 -11.91
N ARG A 41 -13.02 10.03 -11.73
CA ARG A 41 -13.49 9.31 -10.52
C ARG A 41 -12.56 9.52 -9.32
N GLY A 42 -11.25 9.64 -9.56
CA GLY A 42 -10.22 9.78 -8.53
C GLY A 42 -10.15 11.16 -7.90
N LEU A 43 -9.99 12.21 -8.72
CA LEU A 43 -9.71 13.58 -8.26
C LEU A 43 -10.58 14.08 -7.09
N PRO A 44 -11.93 13.94 -7.10
CA PRO A 44 -12.76 14.41 -5.98
C PRO A 44 -12.73 13.50 -4.73
N GLN A 45 -11.92 12.44 -4.73
CA GLN A 45 -11.80 11.46 -3.63
C GLN A 45 -10.44 11.49 -2.95
N LEU A 46 -9.56 12.43 -3.30
CA LEU A 46 -8.24 12.56 -2.66
C LEU A 46 -8.41 13.08 -1.22
N GLY A 47 -7.64 12.51 -0.28
CA GLY A 47 -7.79 12.81 1.15
C GLY A 47 -9.05 12.19 1.76
N THR A 48 -9.50 11.02 1.27
CA THR A 48 -10.68 10.32 1.82
C THR A 48 -10.39 8.86 2.15
N LEU A 49 -11.06 8.32 3.18
CA LEU A 49 -11.08 6.89 3.48
C LEU A 49 -11.87 6.10 2.43
N GLY A 50 -13.14 6.49 2.26
CA GLY A 50 -14.12 5.79 1.43
C GLY A 50 -15.00 4.80 2.21
N ALA A 51 -15.54 3.84 1.46
CA ALA A 51 -16.36 2.74 1.97
C ALA A 51 -15.66 1.38 1.76
N GLY A 52 -16.25 0.32 2.31
CA GLY A 52 -15.69 -1.03 2.31
C GLY A 52 -14.94 -1.32 3.61
N ASN A 53 -13.85 -2.07 3.52
CA ASN A 53 -12.94 -2.36 4.64
C ASN A 53 -11.98 -1.20 4.96
N HIS A 54 -12.30 0.03 4.56
CA HIS A 54 -11.44 1.21 4.74
C HIS A 54 -11.81 1.97 6.01
N TYR A 55 -10.81 2.34 6.82
CA TYR A 55 -11.01 2.95 8.13
C TYR A 55 -9.80 3.80 8.56
N ALA A 56 -10.00 4.68 9.54
CA ALA A 56 -8.94 5.24 10.37
C ALA A 56 -9.27 4.89 11.82
N GLU A 57 -8.37 4.20 12.51
CA GLU A 57 -8.57 3.71 13.88
C GLU A 57 -7.52 4.31 14.82
N ILE A 58 -7.97 4.66 16.03
CA ILE A 58 -7.10 4.93 17.18
C ILE A 58 -6.97 3.61 17.94
N GLN A 59 -5.73 3.19 18.14
CA GLN A 59 -5.38 1.87 18.66
C GLN A 59 -4.45 2.02 19.87
N VAL A 60 -4.48 1.06 20.79
CA VAL A 60 -3.59 1.02 21.96
C VAL A 60 -2.76 -0.25 21.93
N VAL A 61 -1.45 -0.13 22.12
CA VAL A 61 -0.50 -1.26 22.18
C VAL A 61 -0.79 -2.11 23.43
N ASP A 62 -1.32 -3.32 23.20
CA ASP A 62 -1.77 -4.27 24.23
C ASP A 62 -0.66 -5.24 24.63
N GLU A 63 0.10 -5.73 23.65
CA GLU A 63 1.17 -6.73 23.81
C GLU A 63 2.33 -6.44 22.85
N ILE A 64 3.58 -6.53 23.33
CA ILE A 64 4.81 -6.41 22.53
C ILE A 64 5.58 -7.74 22.60
N TYR A 65 5.76 -8.38 21.45
CA TYR A 65 6.36 -9.72 21.35
C TYR A 65 7.89 -9.68 21.15
N ASP A 66 8.40 -8.65 20.47
CA ASP A 66 9.84 -8.37 20.34
C ASP A 66 10.08 -6.89 20.71
N MET A 67 10.62 -6.67 21.91
CA MET A 67 10.89 -5.34 22.45
C MET A 67 12.00 -4.61 21.69
N HIS A 68 12.96 -5.34 21.11
CA HIS A 68 14.08 -4.74 20.37
C HIS A 68 13.62 -4.26 18.99
N ALA A 69 12.82 -5.07 18.30
CA ALA A 69 12.20 -4.69 17.04
C ALA A 69 11.17 -3.56 17.23
N ALA A 70 10.27 -3.67 18.20
CA ALA A 70 9.25 -2.66 18.47
C ALA A 70 9.87 -1.29 18.79
N LYS A 71 10.89 -1.24 19.67
CA LYS A 71 11.57 0.01 20.01
C LYS A 71 12.27 0.68 18.82
N LYS A 72 12.77 -0.10 17.86
CA LYS A 72 13.31 0.42 16.59
C LYS A 72 12.24 1.00 15.67
N MET A 73 10.98 0.60 15.83
CA MET A 73 9.81 1.13 15.12
C MET A 73 9.11 2.27 15.90
N GLY A 74 9.72 2.80 16.97
CA GLY A 74 9.11 3.82 17.81
C GLY A 74 7.98 3.32 18.73
N ILE A 75 7.82 2.00 18.90
CA ILE A 75 6.87 1.40 19.84
C ILE A 75 7.64 0.89 21.07
N ASP A 76 7.63 1.64 22.17
CA ASP A 76 8.52 1.40 23.32
C ASP A 76 7.82 0.94 24.61
N ARG A 77 6.49 0.99 24.67
CA ARG A 77 5.70 0.69 25.87
C ARG A 77 4.30 0.17 25.57
N LEU A 78 3.77 -0.65 26.49
CA LEU A 78 2.35 -0.97 26.53
C LEU A 78 1.54 0.28 26.87
N GLY A 79 0.31 0.38 26.34
CA GLY A 79 -0.52 1.57 26.48
C GLY A 79 -0.17 2.73 25.53
N GLN A 80 0.85 2.59 24.69
CA GLN A 80 1.13 3.57 23.64
C GLN A 80 -0.03 3.66 22.65
N VAL A 81 -0.42 4.88 22.29
CA VAL A 81 -1.49 5.15 21.32
C VAL A 81 -0.90 5.21 19.92
N CYS A 82 -1.53 4.51 18.98
CA CYS A 82 -1.17 4.47 17.56
C CYS A 82 -2.38 4.83 16.69
N LEU A 83 -2.10 5.27 15.46
CA LEU A 83 -3.10 5.55 14.43
C LEU A 83 -2.91 4.60 13.25
N MET A 84 -3.95 3.87 12.86
CA MET A 84 -3.94 3.01 11.68
C MET A 84 -4.88 3.57 10.60
N ILE A 85 -4.33 3.91 9.43
CA ILE A 85 -5.10 4.38 8.27
C ILE A 85 -5.12 3.27 7.21
N HIS A 86 -6.26 2.60 7.06
CA HIS A 86 -6.47 1.60 6.02
C HIS A 86 -7.23 2.21 4.85
N CYS A 87 -6.51 2.72 3.84
CA CYS A 87 -7.11 3.20 2.59
C CYS A 87 -6.21 2.96 1.36
N GLY A 88 -6.83 3.00 0.18
CA GLY A 88 -6.18 2.73 -1.10
C GLY A 88 -6.46 3.79 -2.17
N SER A 89 -6.23 3.42 -3.44
CA SER A 89 -6.27 4.28 -4.63
C SER A 89 -7.68 4.77 -5.07
N ARG A 90 -8.67 4.67 -4.17
CA ARG A 90 -10.05 5.15 -4.33
C ARG A 90 -10.67 4.73 -5.68
N GLY A 91 -11.56 5.54 -6.25
CA GLY A 91 -12.17 5.29 -7.55
C GLY A 91 -11.20 5.29 -8.74
N LEU A 92 -9.99 5.84 -8.58
CA LEU A 92 -8.97 5.87 -9.63
C LEU A 92 -8.44 4.47 -9.90
N GLY A 93 -7.91 3.79 -8.87
CA GLY A 93 -7.34 2.45 -9.04
C GLY A 93 -8.38 1.41 -9.42
N HIS A 94 -9.60 1.49 -8.87
CA HIS A 94 -10.70 0.63 -9.31
C HIS A 94 -10.98 0.80 -10.80
N GLN A 95 -11.07 2.03 -11.31
CA GLN A 95 -11.31 2.25 -12.74
C GLN A 95 -10.12 1.81 -13.59
N THR A 96 -8.88 2.06 -13.15
CA THR A 96 -7.66 1.57 -13.81
C THR A 96 -7.68 0.05 -13.95
N ALA A 97 -8.06 -0.70 -12.91
CA ALA A 97 -8.20 -2.15 -12.97
C ALA A 97 -9.32 -2.59 -13.93
N THR A 98 -10.50 -1.94 -13.88
CA THR A 98 -11.60 -2.22 -14.81
C THR A 98 -11.19 -1.97 -16.27
N ASP A 99 -10.48 -0.87 -16.55
CA ASP A 99 -10.04 -0.52 -17.90
C ASP A 99 -8.98 -1.52 -18.41
N ALA A 100 -8.09 -1.98 -17.52
CA ALA A 100 -7.05 -2.97 -17.84
C ALA A 100 -7.63 -4.36 -18.16
N LEU A 101 -8.61 -4.84 -17.37
CA LEU A 101 -9.28 -6.12 -17.62
C LEU A 101 -9.88 -6.20 -19.03
N VAL A 102 -10.49 -5.12 -19.52
CA VAL A 102 -11.04 -5.03 -20.88
C VAL A 102 -9.96 -5.11 -21.97
N GLN A 103 -8.74 -4.64 -21.71
CA GLN A 103 -7.62 -4.82 -22.65
C GLN A 103 -7.02 -6.23 -22.55
N MET A 104 -6.94 -6.79 -21.34
CA MET A 104 -6.47 -8.16 -21.12
C MET A 104 -7.39 -9.19 -21.81
N GLU A 105 -8.71 -9.08 -21.70
CA GLU A 105 -9.66 -9.95 -22.44
C GLU A 105 -9.43 -9.91 -23.97
N LYS A 106 -8.98 -8.78 -24.53
CA LYS A 106 -8.62 -8.67 -25.95
C LYS A 106 -7.26 -9.29 -26.25
N ALA A 107 -6.27 -9.05 -25.38
CA ALA A 107 -4.94 -9.64 -25.49
C ALA A 107 -4.99 -11.17 -25.45
N MET A 108 -5.77 -11.75 -24.53
CA MET A 108 -5.95 -13.21 -24.43
C MET A 108 -6.51 -13.82 -25.70
N LYS A 109 -7.53 -13.19 -26.31
CA LYS A 109 -8.12 -13.64 -27.58
C LYS A 109 -7.12 -13.59 -28.74
N ARG A 110 -6.30 -12.54 -28.79
CA ARG A 110 -5.21 -12.39 -29.79
C ARG A 110 -4.10 -13.43 -29.58
N ASP A 111 -3.66 -13.59 -28.33
CA ASP A 111 -2.47 -14.35 -27.95
C ASP A 111 -2.79 -15.83 -27.63
N LYS A 112 -4.05 -16.25 -27.82
CA LYS A 112 -4.62 -17.58 -27.54
C LYS A 112 -4.33 -18.06 -26.11
N ILE A 113 -4.51 -17.17 -25.14
CA ILE A 113 -4.35 -17.48 -23.71
C ILE A 113 -5.69 -18.00 -23.18
N GLU A 114 -5.73 -19.28 -22.84
CA GLU A 114 -6.87 -19.92 -22.19
C GLU A 114 -6.66 -19.94 -20.67
N VAL A 115 -7.75 -19.78 -19.91
CA VAL A 115 -7.76 -19.74 -18.44
C VAL A 115 -9.00 -20.44 -17.92
N ASN A 116 -8.90 -21.03 -16.72
CA ASN A 116 -9.99 -21.79 -16.11
C ASN A 116 -11.18 -20.89 -15.66
N ASP A 117 -10.95 -19.61 -15.42
CA ASP A 117 -11.98 -18.63 -15.04
C ASP A 117 -11.72 -17.29 -15.73
N ARG A 118 -12.77 -16.64 -16.23
CA ARG A 118 -12.70 -15.31 -16.86
C ARG A 118 -12.18 -14.22 -15.92
N GLN A 119 -12.29 -14.39 -14.61
CA GLN A 119 -11.71 -13.50 -13.60
C GLN A 119 -10.18 -13.53 -13.57
N LEU A 120 -9.54 -14.56 -14.17
CA LEU A 120 -8.10 -14.67 -14.36
C LEU A 120 -7.61 -13.99 -15.65
N ALA A 121 -8.32 -12.94 -16.10
CA ALA A 121 -7.95 -12.19 -17.29
C ALA A 121 -6.54 -11.59 -17.15
N CYS A 122 -5.67 -11.86 -18.12
CA CYS A 122 -4.25 -11.52 -18.04
C CYS A 122 -3.67 -11.11 -19.41
N ALA A 123 -2.43 -10.62 -19.42
CA ALA A 123 -1.65 -10.36 -20.62
C ALA A 123 -0.18 -10.72 -20.36
N ARG A 124 0.59 -10.98 -21.41
CA ARG A 124 2.04 -11.21 -21.29
C ARG A 124 2.70 -9.92 -20.75
N ILE A 125 3.59 -10.05 -19.76
CA ILE A 125 4.22 -8.91 -19.05
C ILE A 125 4.84 -7.89 -20.02
N HIS A 126 5.48 -8.36 -21.09
CA HIS A 126 6.13 -7.51 -22.10
C HIS A 126 5.22 -7.12 -23.28
N SER A 127 3.94 -7.50 -23.28
CA SER A 127 2.98 -6.98 -24.28
C SER A 127 2.67 -5.51 -24.01
N LYS A 128 2.08 -4.85 -25.02
CA LYS A 128 1.59 -3.48 -24.88
C LYS A 128 0.59 -3.36 -23.72
N GLU A 129 -0.31 -4.32 -23.57
CA GLU A 129 -1.34 -4.31 -22.52
C GLU A 129 -0.73 -4.56 -21.13
N GLY A 130 0.23 -5.49 -21.02
CA GLY A 130 0.96 -5.74 -19.77
C GLY A 130 1.74 -4.50 -19.30
N GLN A 131 2.47 -3.86 -20.21
CA GLN A 131 3.23 -2.64 -19.91
C GLN A 131 2.34 -1.43 -19.62
N ASP A 132 1.28 -1.21 -20.41
CA ASP A 132 0.33 -0.11 -20.16
C ASP A 132 -0.44 -0.32 -18.83
N TYR A 133 -0.72 -1.57 -18.42
CA TYR A 133 -1.28 -1.87 -17.11
C TYR A 133 -0.28 -1.60 -15.97
N LEU A 134 0.94 -2.12 -16.03
CA LEU A 134 1.94 -1.91 -14.96
C LEU A 134 2.20 -0.41 -14.71
N LYS A 135 2.27 0.40 -15.78
CA LYS A 135 2.47 1.84 -15.68
C LYS A 135 1.25 2.60 -15.14
N SER A 136 0.03 2.19 -15.48
CA SER A 136 -1.21 2.81 -14.96
C SER A 136 -1.52 2.39 -13.53
N MET A 137 -1.22 1.13 -13.17
CA MET A 137 -1.26 0.63 -11.80
C MET A 137 -0.25 1.35 -10.91
N ALA A 138 0.99 1.55 -11.37
CA ALA A 138 1.99 2.36 -10.65
C ALA A 138 1.53 3.81 -10.41
N ALA A 139 0.83 4.41 -11.38
CA ALA A 139 0.20 5.72 -11.17
C ALA A 139 -0.95 5.68 -10.16
N ALA A 140 -1.71 4.57 -10.08
CA ALA A 140 -2.72 4.38 -9.04
C ALA A 140 -2.14 4.12 -7.64
N ALA A 141 -1.00 3.42 -7.54
CA ALA A 141 -0.26 3.25 -6.29
C ALA A 141 0.28 4.59 -5.78
N ASN A 142 0.89 5.40 -6.66
CA ASN A 142 1.31 6.76 -6.34
C ASN A 142 0.15 7.63 -5.81
N TYR A 143 -1.02 7.53 -6.43
CA TYR A 143 -2.22 8.20 -5.91
C TYR A 143 -2.67 7.66 -4.54
N ALA A 144 -2.47 6.37 -4.23
CA ALA A 144 -2.79 5.78 -2.93
C ALA A 144 -1.87 6.30 -1.80
N TRP A 145 -0.55 6.39 -2.02
CA TRP A 145 0.38 6.98 -1.05
C TRP A 145 0.08 8.46 -0.81
N VAL A 146 -0.24 9.23 -1.86
CA VAL A 146 -0.70 10.62 -1.69
C VAL A 146 -1.99 10.66 -0.86
N ASN A 147 -2.96 9.78 -1.14
CA ASN A 147 -4.20 9.71 -0.36
C ASN A 147 -3.95 9.37 1.12
N ARG A 148 -3.04 8.44 1.43
CA ARG A 148 -2.67 8.08 2.81
C ARG A 148 -1.93 9.21 3.52
N SER A 149 -0.96 9.86 2.89
CA SER A 149 -0.27 11.03 3.48
C SER A 149 -1.20 12.22 3.71
N SER A 150 -2.12 12.53 2.79
CA SER A 150 -3.17 13.53 3.05
C SER A 150 -4.04 13.16 4.25
N MET A 151 -4.39 11.88 4.43
CA MET A 151 -5.09 11.40 5.63
C MET A 151 -4.22 11.53 6.90
N THR A 152 -2.92 11.20 6.83
CA THR A 152 -1.96 11.37 7.95
C THR A 152 -1.88 12.83 8.39
N PHE A 153 -1.78 13.77 7.44
CA PHE A 153 -1.84 15.20 7.72
C PHE A 153 -3.15 15.59 8.42
N LEU A 154 -4.29 15.13 7.92
CA LEU A 154 -5.60 15.41 8.55
C LEU A 154 -5.70 14.82 9.97
N CYS A 155 -5.15 13.62 10.22
CA CYS A 155 -5.06 13.02 11.55
C CYS A 155 -4.18 13.86 12.49
N ARG A 156 -2.99 14.29 12.04
CA ARG A 156 -2.11 15.21 12.80
C ARG A 156 -2.83 16.50 13.17
N GLN A 157 -3.55 17.14 12.23
CA GLN A 157 -4.33 18.35 12.48
C GLN A 157 -5.49 18.12 13.47
N ALA A 158 -6.19 16.98 13.35
CA ALA A 158 -7.28 16.64 14.26
C ALA A 158 -6.78 16.43 15.71
N PHE A 159 -5.66 15.75 15.88
CA PHE A 159 -5.03 15.52 17.19
C PHE A 159 -4.49 16.81 17.79
N ALA A 160 -3.74 17.60 17.02
CA ALA A 160 -3.24 18.92 17.45
C ALA A 160 -4.37 19.82 17.97
N LYS A 161 -5.50 19.86 17.26
CA LYS A 161 -6.71 20.58 17.68
C LYS A 161 -7.33 19.99 18.95
N GLN A 162 -7.40 18.68 19.08
CA GLN A 162 -8.07 18.01 20.21
C GLN A 162 -7.26 18.09 21.52
N PHE A 163 -5.93 18.07 21.43
CA PHE A 163 -5.02 18.12 22.59
C PHE A 163 -4.41 19.51 22.82
N ASN A 164 -4.69 20.49 21.95
CA ASN A 164 -4.22 21.88 22.03
C ASN A 164 -2.68 21.98 22.14
N THR A 165 -1.99 21.27 21.25
CA THR A 165 -0.52 21.14 21.18
C THR A 165 -0.13 20.82 19.72
N THR A 166 1.16 20.76 19.37
CA THR A 166 1.57 20.46 18.00
C THR A 166 1.60 18.94 17.74
N PRO A 167 1.57 18.47 16.47
CA PRO A 167 1.76 17.05 16.19
C PRO A 167 3.20 16.55 16.47
N ASP A 168 4.16 17.47 16.59
CA ASP A 168 5.56 17.23 16.95
C ASP A 168 5.68 16.93 18.46
N ASP A 169 5.08 17.78 19.31
CA ASP A 169 4.93 17.53 20.76
C ASP A 169 4.18 16.22 21.08
N LEU A 170 3.33 15.77 20.14
CA LEU A 170 2.56 14.52 20.22
C LEU A 170 3.29 13.30 19.61
N ASP A 171 4.54 13.46 19.15
CA ASP A 171 5.38 12.36 18.62
C ASP A 171 4.72 11.62 17.43
N MET A 172 3.95 12.34 16.59
CA MET A 172 3.09 11.75 15.55
C MET A 172 3.84 11.35 14.26
N HIS A 173 4.96 10.64 14.38
CA HIS A 173 5.72 10.12 13.25
C HIS A 173 5.01 8.95 12.53
N VAL A 174 5.26 8.79 11.22
CA VAL A 174 4.81 7.60 10.48
C VAL A 174 5.72 6.44 10.82
N ILE A 175 5.15 5.37 11.41
CA ILE A 175 5.91 4.14 11.70
C ILE A 175 6.23 3.39 10.40
N TYR A 176 5.21 3.05 9.61
CA TYR A 176 5.38 2.50 8.26
C TYR A 176 4.11 2.63 7.40
N ASP A 177 4.26 2.72 6.08
CA ASP A 177 3.19 2.65 5.07
C ASP A 177 3.49 1.54 4.05
N VAL A 178 2.60 0.55 3.95
CA VAL A 178 2.75 -0.64 3.09
C VAL A 178 1.52 -0.93 2.24
N SER A 179 1.72 -1.39 1.01
CA SER A 179 0.68 -1.74 0.04
C SER A 179 0.40 -3.25 0.03
N HIS A 180 -0.84 -3.63 0.31
CA HIS A 180 -1.30 -5.03 0.29
C HIS A 180 -2.02 -5.44 -1.01
N ASN A 181 -2.17 -4.54 -1.98
CA ASN A 181 -2.80 -4.77 -3.29
C ASN A 181 -1.95 -4.09 -4.38
N ILE A 182 -0.91 -4.78 -4.84
CA ILE A 182 0.12 -4.21 -5.73
C ILE A 182 0.80 -5.32 -6.55
N ALA A 183 1.33 -4.98 -7.73
CA ALA A 183 2.28 -5.84 -8.43
C ALA A 183 3.63 -5.11 -8.54
N LYS A 184 4.73 -5.80 -8.23
CA LYS A 184 6.08 -5.21 -8.27
C LYS A 184 7.05 -6.13 -8.99
N VAL A 185 8.06 -5.55 -9.64
CA VAL A 185 9.20 -6.31 -10.15
C VAL A 185 10.17 -6.48 -8.98
N GLU A 186 10.39 -7.70 -8.55
CA GLU A 186 11.24 -8.05 -7.41
C GLU A 186 12.28 -9.09 -7.87
N GLU A 187 13.50 -9.03 -7.33
CA GLU A 187 14.54 -10.03 -7.59
C GLU A 187 14.45 -11.14 -6.54
N HIS A 188 14.39 -12.38 -7.01
CA HIS A 188 14.25 -13.55 -6.15
C HIS A 188 15.33 -14.58 -6.45
N ILE A 189 15.78 -15.26 -5.40
CA ILE A 189 16.64 -16.44 -5.50
C ILE A 189 15.75 -17.67 -5.59
N SER A 190 15.88 -18.42 -6.68
CA SER A 190 15.18 -19.71 -6.86
C SER A 190 16.15 -20.86 -6.68
N PHE A 191 15.83 -21.79 -5.77
CA PHE A 191 16.52 -23.06 -5.63
C PHE A 191 15.75 -24.14 -6.38
N ILE A 192 16.45 -24.94 -7.20
CA ILE A 192 15.86 -26.06 -7.95
C ILE A 192 16.48 -27.33 -7.36
N GLU A 193 15.70 -28.17 -6.66
CA GLU A 193 16.20 -29.28 -5.83
C GLU A 193 17.14 -30.29 -6.54
N TYR A 194 17.15 -30.32 -7.88
CA TYR A 194 17.93 -31.26 -8.69
C TYR A 194 19.25 -30.68 -9.27
N GLN A 195 19.56 -29.41 -9.04
CA GLN A 195 20.88 -28.83 -9.36
C GLN A 195 21.29 -27.83 -8.27
N LEU A 196 22.56 -27.87 -7.84
CA LEU A 196 23.17 -26.87 -6.94
C LEU A 196 23.44 -25.52 -7.67
N ASP A 197 22.54 -25.13 -8.59
CA ASP A 197 22.58 -23.86 -9.33
C ASP A 197 21.66 -22.84 -8.66
N VAL A 198 22.25 -21.81 -8.07
CA VAL A 198 21.52 -20.64 -7.55
C VAL A 198 21.14 -19.75 -8.73
N LYS A 199 19.85 -19.64 -9.04
CA LYS A 199 19.37 -18.76 -10.12
C LYS A 199 18.69 -17.50 -9.55
N TYR A 200 19.28 -16.35 -9.87
CA TYR A 200 18.65 -15.05 -9.70
C TYR A 200 17.65 -14.84 -10.84
N SER A 201 16.41 -14.44 -10.51
CA SER A 201 15.37 -14.14 -11.49
C SER A 201 14.58 -12.91 -11.07
N SER A 202 14.45 -11.94 -11.97
CA SER A 202 13.53 -10.82 -11.80
C SER A 202 12.11 -11.30 -12.13
N MET A 203 11.18 -11.20 -11.18
CA MET A 203 9.81 -11.67 -11.32
C MET A 203 8.81 -10.55 -11.05
N VAL A 204 7.64 -10.57 -11.71
CA VAL A 204 6.51 -9.73 -11.32
C VAL A 204 5.74 -10.45 -10.21
N VAL A 205 5.90 -10.00 -8.97
CA VAL A 205 5.18 -10.52 -7.80
C VAL A 205 3.86 -9.78 -7.68
N LEU A 206 2.74 -10.52 -7.72
CA LEU A 206 1.40 -10.00 -7.47
C LEU A 206 1.01 -10.24 -6.02
N LYS A 207 0.77 -9.16 -5.27
CA LYS A 207 0.29 -9.17 -3.89
C LYS A 207 -1.16 -8.72 -3.85
N ARG A 208 -2.03 -9.57 -3.29
CA ARG A 208 -3.46 -9.29 -3.07
C ARG A 208 -3.83 -9.75 -1.67
N ILE A 209 -4.10 -8.81 -0.77
CA ILE A 209 -4.29 -9.03 0.67
C ILE A 209 -3.06 -9.76 1.27
N ALA A 210 -1.86 -9.40 0.81
CA ALA A 210 -0.59 -9.95 1.27
C ALA A 210 0.46 -8.84 1.33
N ASN A 211 1.28 -8.84 2.37
CA ASN A 211 2.40 -7.91 2.54
C ASN A 211 3.71 -8.55 2.06
N LEU A 212 4.79 -7.77 2.06
CA LEU A 212 6.14 -8.25 1.74
C LEU A 212 6.89 -8.63 3.03
N GLU A 213 7.14 -9.92 3.24
CA GLU A 213 8.04 -10.38 4.30
C GLU A 213 9.49 -10.36 3.80
N LEU A 214 10.18 -9.23 3.99
CA LEU A 214 11.64 -9.13 3.95
C LEU A 214 12.19 -9.02 5.37
N ASN A 215 13.39 -9.55 5.60
CA ASN A 215 14.11 -9.37 6.86
C ASN A 215 14.26 -7.87 7.17
N ASN A 216 13.81 -7.47 8.36
CA ASN A 216 13.75 -6.07 8.85
C ASN A 216 12.74 -5.14 8.16
N VAL A 217 11.71 -5.65 7.46
CA VAL A 217 10.57 -4.83 6.98
C VAL A 217 9.34 -5.03 7.89
N MET A 218 8.68 -3.94 8.26
CA MET A 218 7.48 -3.98 9.09
C MET A 218 6.27 -4.51 8.31
N ASN A 219 5.54 -5.46 8.89
CA ASN A 219 4.27 -5.94 8.36
C ASN A 219 3.10 -5.37 9.16
N ILE A 220 2.20 -4.65 8.49
CA ILE A 220 0.97 -4.11 9.09
C ILE A 220 -0.20 -5.00 8.71
N LEU A 221 -0.84 -5.63 9.70
CA LEU A 221 -2.01 -6.49 9.52
C LEU A 221 -3.26 -5.80 10.08
N SER A 222 -4.27 -5.61 9.23
CA SER A 222 -5.56 -5.05 9.62
C SER A 222 -6.41 -6.05 10.41
N GLY A 223 -7.24 -5.56 11.34
CA GLY A 223 -8.05 -6.40 12.25
C GLY A 223 -9.04 -7.36 11.56
N ILE A 224 -9.38 -7.12 10.29
CA ILE A 224 -10.22 -8.01 9.48
C ILE A 224 -9.44 -9.27 9.02
N VAL A 225 -8.10 -9.23 9.02
CA VAL A 225 -7.19 -10.32 8.60
C VAL A 225 -6.64 -11.11 9.81
N TRP A 226 -7.03 -10.75 11.04
CA TRP A 226 -6.42 -11.19 12.30
C TRP A 226 -6.63 -12.67 12.71
N ARG A 227 -7.06 -13.56 11.79
CA ARG A 227 -7.45 -14.95 12.13
C ARG A 227 -6.46 -16.07 11.72
N SER A 228 -5.31 -15.79 11.11
CA SER A 228 -4.42 -16.90 10.62
C SER A 228 -2.91 -16.64 10.44
N ALA A 229 -2.29 -15.73 11.19
CA ALA A 229 -0.83 -15.45 11.22
C ALA A 229 -0.50 -14.62 12.48
N SER A 230 0.69 -14.58 13.10
CA SER A 230 2.01 -15.25 12.99
C SER A 230 2.81 -14.97 14.31
N ARG A 231 4.12 -15.31 14.43
CA ARG A 231 4.86 -15.21 15.73
C ARG A 231 5.59 -13.87 16.03
N TYR A 232 5.57 -12.89 15.14
CA TYR A 232 6.22 -11.58 15.34
C TYR A 232 5.21 -10.45 15.13
N GLN A 233 4.45 -10.11 16.17
CA GLN A 233 3.31 -9.19 16.05
C GLN A 233 3.23 -8.22 17.21
N ILE A 234 2.42 -7.18 17.04
CA ILE A 234 1.97 -6.27 18.09
C ILE A 234 0.45 -6.32 18.06
N LYS A 235 -0.16 -6.55 19.21
CA LYS A 235 -1.61 -6.64 19.35
C LYS A 235 -2.14 -5.27 19.76
N TYR A 236 -3.25 -4.88 19.16
CA TYR A 236 -3.89 -3.60 19.37
C TYR A 236 -5.30 -3.76 19.91
N THR A 237 -5.64 -2.98 20.93
CA THR A 237 -7.01 -2.88 21.44
C THR A 237 -7.69 -1.68 20.79
N CYS A 238 -8.83 -1.88 20.14
CA CYS A 238 -9.52 -0.86 19.34
C CYS A 238 -10.71 -0.26 20.09
N TRP A 239 -10.88 1.07 20.00
CA TRP A 239 -12.08 1.78 20.43
C TRP A 239 -12.83 2.31 19.19
N SER A 240 -13.80 1.53 18.69
CA SER A 240 -14.71 1.97 17.64
C SER A 240 -15.96 2.61 18.25
N SER A 241 -16.19 3.91 18.02
CA SER A 241 -17.53 4.48 18.11
C SER A 241 -18.33 4.05 16.86
N GLN A 242 -19.38 3.24 17.08
CA GLN A 242 -20.43 3.03 16.07
C GLN A 242 -21.36 4.24 15.99
#